data_AF-A0A931A7G7-F1
#
_entry.id   AF-A0A931A7G7-F1
#
_cell.length_a   1.000
_cell.length_b   1.000
_cell.length_c   1.000
_cell.angle_alpha   90.00
_cell.angle_beta   90.00
_cell.angle_gamma   90.00
#
_symmetry.space_group_name_H-M   'P 1'
#
loop_
_entity.id
_entity.type
_entity.pdbx_description
1 polymer ?
#
loop_
_entity_poly.entity_id
_entity_poly.type
_entity_poly.pdbx_seq_one_letter_code
_entity_poly.pdbx_strand_id
1 'polypeptide(L)'
;MEPEHIFSALVALNSGVAVRALSMLSVEIREVGGSTESMPTGQPSEAPEMTVDSEKVLQLARKEAYEFGHHYIGTEHVLLGLLRHEQNLSTQLLSRVGADLPALRRCVIKVLHS
;
A
#
# COMPACT_ATOMS: atom_id res chain seq x y z
N MET A 1 -14.31 2.40 0.89
CA MET A 1 -12.93 2.54 0.43
C MET A 1 -12.29 1.17 0.48
N GLU A 2 -11.95 0.62 -0.68
CA GLU A 2 -11.26 -0.67 -0.82
C GLU A 2 -9.73 -0.54 -0.70
N PRO A 3 -8.98 -1.61 -0.39
CA PRO A 3 -7.52 -1.56 -0.18
C PRO A 3 -6.74 -1.05 -1.40
N GLU A 4 -7.24 -1.26 -2.60
CA GLU A 4 -6.65 -0.75 -3.84
C GLU A 4 -6.70 0.77 -3.92
N HIS A 5 -7.72 1.41 -3.34
CA HIS A 5 -7.78 2.88 -3.30
C HIS A 5 -6.75 3.43 -2.32
N ILE A 6 -6.46 2.72 -1.23
CA ILE A 6 -5.38 3.09 -0.29
C ILE A 6 -4.03 3.02 -1.02
N PHE A 7 -3.83 1.97 -1.80
CA PHE A 7 -2.59 1.79 -2.56
C PHE A 7 -2.45 2.80 -3.71
N SER A 8 -3.53 3.04 -4.46
CA SER A 8 -3.58 4.08 -5.51
C SER A 8 -3.33 5.47 -4.92
N ALA A 9 -3.93 5.79 -3.76
CA ALA A 9 -3.65 7.02 -3.04
C ALA A 9 -2.17 7.11 -2.62
N LEU A 10 -1.59 6.03 -2.09
CA LEU A 10 -0.17 5.99 -1.70
C LEU A 10 0.76 6.23 -2.89
N VAL A 11 0.43 5.65 -4.04
CA VAL A 11 1.13 5.86 -5.31
C VAL A 11 0.97 7.30 -5.81
N ALA A 12 -0.25 7.84 -5.76
CA ALA A 12 -0.58 9.20 -6.22
C ALA A 12 0.10 10.29 -5.40
N LEU A 13 0.40 10.03 -4.11
CA LEU A 13 1.16 10.96 -3.27
C LEU A 13 2.58 11.19 -3.80
N ASN A 14 3.11 10.30 -4.65
CA ASN A 14 4.43 10.37 -5.30
C ASN A 14 5.58 10.78 -4.35
N SER A 15 5.42 10.48 -3.06
CA SER A 15 6.26 10.95 -1.98
C SER A 15 6.17 9.97 -0.82
N GLY A 16 7.31 9.72 -0.17
CA GLY A 16 7.41 8.82 0.98
C GLY A 16 8.32 7.63 0.76
N VAL A 17 8.61 6.94 1.86
CA VAL A 17 9.48 5.76 1.90
C VAL A 17 8.89 4.61 1.07
N ALA A 18 7.57 4.49 1.04
CA ALA A 18 6.88 3.47 0.26
C ALA A 18 7.11 3.61 -1.25
N VAL A 19 6.99 4.81 -1.80
CA VAL A 19 7.26 5.09 -3.23
C VAL A 19 8.74 4.87 -3.56
N ARG A 20 9.65 5.32 -2.68
CA ARG A 20 11.09 5.08 -2.85
C ARG A 20 11.44 3.59 -2.87
N ALA A 21 10.83 2.79 -1.99
CA ALA A 21 11.05 1.35 -1.94
C ALA A 21 10.59 0.65 -3.22
N LEU A 22 9.46 1.09 -3.80
CA LEU A 22 8.99 0.61 -5.11
C LEU A 22 9.99 0.96 -6.22
N SER A 23 10.47 2.21 -6.26
CA SER A 23 11.49 2.65 -7.23
C SER A 23 12.80 1.88 -7.11
N MET A 24 13.23 1.53 -5.89
CA MET A 24 14.46 0.75 -5.66
C MET A 24 14.38 -0.67 -6.22
N LEU A 25 13.18 -1.22 -6.38
CA LEU A 25 12.97 -2.53 -7.00
C LEU A 25 12.70 -2.45 -8.50
N SER A 26 12.91 -1.29 -9.13
CA SER A 26 12.61 -1.04 -10.55
C SER A 26 11.15 -1.37 -10.92
N VAL A 27 10.23 -1.21 -9.97
CA VAL A 27 8.80 -1.39 -10.23
C VAL A 27 8.26 -0.11 -10.86
N GLU A 28 7.84 -0.17 -12.12
CA GLU A 28 7.22 0.98 -12.80
C GLU A 28 5.78 1.19 -12.29
N ILE A 29 5.63 2.16 -11.40
CA ILE A 29 4.36 2.53 -10.75
C ILE A 29 3.29 3.00 -11.77
N ARG A 30 3.71 3.37 -12.99
CA ARG A 30 2.85 3.94 -14.02
C ARG A 30 1.77 2.97 -14.53
N GLU A 31 2.02 1.66 -14.50
CA GLU A 31 1.02 0.64 -14.90
C GLU A 31 0.03 0.29 -13.78
N VAL A 32 0.43 0.51 -12.53
CA VAL A 32 -0.32 0.08 -11.35
C VAL A 32 -1.55 0.96 -11.11
N GLY A 33 -1.42 2.29 -11.27
CA GLY A 33 -2.53 3.23 -11.11
C GLY A 33 -3.63 3.03 -12.17
N GLY A 34 -3.22 2.82 -13.43
CA GLY A 34 -4.11 2.64 -14.58
C GLY A 34 -4.97 1.38 -14.53
N SER A 35 -4.57 0.38 -13.74
CA SER A 35 -5.34 -0.86 -13.59
C SER A 35 -6.48 -0.74 -12.56
N THR A 36 -6.45 0.27 -11.69
CA THR A 36 -7.44 0.45 -10.60
C THR A 36 -8.63 1.31 -11.00
N GLU A 37 -8.51 2.08 -12.09
CA GLU A 37 -9.51 3.04 -12.58
C GLU A 37 -10.67 2.41 -13.39
N SER A 38 -10.66 1.10 -13.61
CA SER A 38 -11.70 0.39 -14.40
C SER A 38 -12.95 0.00 -13.61
N MET A 39 -13.10 0.41 -12.35
CA MET A 39 -14.32 0.16 -11.57
C MET A 39 -15.22 1.40 -11.56
N PRO A 40 -16.55 1.26 -11.77
CA PRO A 40 -17.45 2.40 -11.85
C PRO A 40 -17.45 3.14 -10.52
N THR A 41 -16.86 4.34 -10.52
CA THR A 41 -17.04 5.32 -9.45
C THR A 41 -18.48 5.79 -9.48
N GLY A 42 -19.36 5.06 -8.80
CA GLY A 42 -20.70 5.55 -8.46
C GLY A 42 -20.55 6.77 -7.55
N GLN A 43 -21.04 7.91 -8.04
CA GLN A 43 -21.28 9.22 -7.41
C GLN A 43 -20.71 9.48 -5.98
N PRO A 44 -20.00 10.61 -5.77
CA PRO A 44 -19.53 11.02 -4.45
C PRO A 44 -20.68 11.65 -3.67
N SER A 45 -21.40 10.84 -2.92
CA SER A 45 -22.18 11.31 -1.77
C SER A 45 -21.96 10.26 -0.70
N GLU A 46 -21.53 10.70 0.49
CA GLU A 46 -21.11 9.87 1.63
C GLU A 46 -19.60 9.53 1.56
N ALA A 47 -18.89 9.83 2.65
CA ALA A 47 -17.48 9.48 2.79
C ALA A 47 -17.31 8.00 2.47
N PRO A 48 -16.27 7.59 1.72
CA PRO A 48 -16.18 6.22 1.24
C PRO A 48 -16.11 5.27 2.45
N GLU A 49 -17.21 4.56 2.74
CA GLU A 49 -17.30 3.66 3.90
C GLU A 49 -16.15 2.67 3.85
N MET A 50 -15.30 2.68 4.87
CA MET A 50 -14.14 1.79 4.93
C MET A 50 -14.61 0.35 4.93
N THR A 51 -14.12 -0.46 4.00
CA THR A 51 -14.48 -1.88 4.01
C THR A 51 -13.67 -2.64 5.05
N VAL A 52 -14.17 -3.82 5.43
CA VAL A 52 -13.54 -4.68 6.45
C VAL A 52 -12.08 -4.99 6.07
N ASP A 53 -11.80 -5.19 4.78
CA ASP A 53 -10.44 -5.46 4.30
C ASP A 53 -9.53 -4.22 4.40
N SER A 54 -10.03 -3.04 4.08
CA SER A 54 -9.27 -1.78 4.23
C SER A 54 -9.00 -1.44 5.68
N GLU A 55 -9.98 -1.65 6.56
CA GLU A 55 -9.80 -1.49 7.99
C GLU A 55 -8.74 -2.45 8.52
N LYS A 56 -8.76 -3.71 8.07
CA LYS A 56 -7.76 -4.71 8.43
C LYS A 56 -6.36 -4.34 7.95
N VAL A 57 -6.21 -3.79 6.75
CA VAL A 57 -4.93 -3.24 6.25
C VAL A 57 -4.41 -2.13 7.15
N LEU A 58 -5.26 -1.18 7.54
CA LEU A 58 -4.88 -0.09 8.44
C LEU A 58 -4.55 -0.58 9.86
N GLN A 59 -5.27 -1.58 10.37
CA GLN A 59 -4.95 -2.22 11.64
C GLN A 59 -3.59 -2.93 11.60
N LEU A 60 -3.28 -3.63 10.51
CA LEU A 60 -1.97 -4.24 10.29
C LEU A 60 -0.87 -3.18 10.19
N ALA A 61 -1.11 -2.10 9.46
CA ALA A 61 -0.18 -0.96 9.38
C ALA A 61 0.10 -0.35 10.75
N ARG A 62 -0.94 -0.13 11.56
CA ARG A 62 -0.80 0.38 12.93
C ARG A 62 -0.01 -0.60 13.80
N LYS A 63 -0.25 -1.90 13.65
CA LYS A 63 0.47 -2.94 14.38
C LYS A 63 1.96 -2.93 14.03
N GLU A 64 2.30 -2.84 12.74
CA GLU A 64 3.70 -2.74 12.30
C GLU A 64 4.36 -1.48 12.89
N ALA A 65 3.70 -0.31 12.80
CA ALA A 65 4.23 0.93 13.40
C ALA A 65 4.51 0.78 14.90
N TYR A 66 3.59 0.15 15.64
CA TYR A 66 3.77 -0.12 17.06
C TYR A 66 4.90 -1.12 17.34
N GLU A 67 5.03 -2.18 16.53
CA GLU A 67 6.12 -3.17 16.64
C GLU A 67 7.50 -2.54 16.38
N PHE A 68 7.59 -1.51 15.52
CA PHE A 68 8.80 -0.72 15.30
C PHE A 68 8.99 0.42 16.31
N GLY A 69 8.08 0.63 17.26
CA GLY A 69 8.15 1.72 18.24
C GLY A 69 7.84 3.11 17.66
N HIS A 70 7.21 3.18 16.49
CA HIS A 70 6.79 4.43 15.87
C HIS A 70 5.43 4.88 16.40
N HIS A 71 5.37 6.12 16.88
CA HIS A 71 4.13 6.73 17.40
C HIS A 71 3.20 7.26 16.30
N TYR A 72 3.60 7.18 15.03
CA TYR A 72 2.83 7.63 13.87
C TYR A 72 2.81 6.57 12.77
N ILE A 73 1.69 6.51 12.03
CA ILE A 73 1.53 5.61 10.88
C ILE A 73 1.96 6.36 9.62
N GLY A 74 3.21 6.17 9.20
CA GLY A 74 3.71 6.64 7.90
C GLY A 74 3.30 5.76 6.71
N THR A 75 3.61 6.24 5.50
CA THR A 75 3.32 5.55 4.23
C THR A 75 3.90 4.14 4.15
N GLU A 76 5.06 3.94 4.76
CA GLU A 76 5.78 2.69 4.84
C GLU A 76 5.04 1.64 5.68
N HIS A 77 4.41 2.04 6.77
CA HIS A 77 3.60 1.13 7.58
C HIS A 77 2.32 0.73 6.85
N VAL A 78 1.69 1.68 6.13
CA VAL A 78 0.54 1.39 5.27
C VAL A 78 0.91 0.39 4.18
N LEU A 79 2.07 0.58 3.52
CA LEU A 79 2.59 -0.37 2.55
C LEU A 79 2.87 -1.74 3.17
N LEU A 80 3.46 -1.81 4.37
CA LEU A 80 3.67 -3.07 5.08
C LEU A 80 2.36 -3.76 5.45
N GLY A 81 1.33 -3.01 5.84
CA GLY A 81 -0.02 -3.53 6.10
C GLY A 81 -0.67 -4.12 4.84
N LEU A 82 -0.52 -3.43 3.69
CA LEU A 82 -0.96 -3.92 2.38
C LEU A 82 -0.23 -5.20 1.99
N LEU A 83 1.09 -5.25 2.13
CA LEU A 83 1.90 -6.42 1.79
C LEU A 83 1.61 -7.62 2.71
N ARG A 84 1.22 -7.36 3.97
CA ARG A 84 0.89 -8.42 4.94
C ARG A 84 -0.51 -9.00 4.72
N HIS A 85 -1.40 -8.24 4.07
CA HIS A 85 -2.70 -8.72 3.67
C HIS A 85 -2.62 -9.31 2.25
N GLU A 86 -2.06 -10.51 2.11
CA GLU A 86 -1.77 -11.14 0.80
C GLU A 86 -3.02 -11.32 -0.10
N GLN A 87 -4.22 -11.31 0.49
CA GLN A 87 -5.53 -11.44 -0.17
C GLN A 87 -6.10 -10.10 -0.69
N ASN A 88 -5.28 -9.11 -1.03
CA ASN A 88 -5.79 -7.85 -1.60
C ASN A 88 -5.41 -7.66 -3.08
N LEU A 89 -6.13 -6.77 -3.76
CA LEU A 89 -5.88 -6.48 -5.17
C LEU A 89 -4.53 -5.77 -5.37
N SER A 90 -4.05 -5.03 -4.37
CA SER A 90 -2.76 -4.33 -4.38
C SER A 90 -1.56 -5.28 -4.49
N THR A 91 -1.54 -6.39 -3.74
CA THR A 91 -0.48 -7.43 -3.84
C THR A 91 -0.53 -8.14 -5.18
N GLN A 92 -1.72 -8.36 -5.73
CA GLN A 92 -1.89 -8.90 -7.08
C GLN A 92 -1.36 -7.96 -8.15
N LEU A 93 -1.67 -6.66 -8.06
CA LEU A 93 -1.13 -5.65 -8.97
C LEU A 93 0.40 -5.56 -8.89
N LEU A 94 0.95 -5.52 -7.68
CA LEU A 94 2.40 -5.54 -7.46
C LEU A 94 3.04 -6.80 -8.06
N SER A 95 2.41 -7.97 -7.89
CA SER A 95 2.89 -9.22 -8.49
C SER A 95 2.81 -9.20 -10.02
N ARG A 96 1.77 -8.60 -10.60
CA ARG A 96 1.60 -8.45 -12.06
C ARG A 96 2.67 -7.58 -12.69
N VAL A 97 3.12 -6.54 -12.00
CA VAL A 97 4.23 -5.68 -12.46
C VAL A 97 5.61 -6.27 -12.13
N GLY A 98 5.67 -7.53 -11.69
CA GLY A 98 6.92 -8.24 -11.41
C GLY A 98 7.59 -7.88 -10.09
N ALA A 99 6.87 -7.23 -9.16
CA ALA A 99 7.42 -6.90 -7.85
C ALA A 99 7.53 -8.16 -6.98
N ASP A 100 8.72 -8.39 -6.42
CA ASP A 100 8.93 -9.39 -5.37
C ASP A 100 8.43 -8.82 -4.03
N LEU A 101 7.23 -9.25 -3.61
CA LEU A 101 6.59 -8.79 -2.36
C LEU A 101 7.47 -9.05 -1.12
N PRO A 102 8.06 -10.25 -0.92
CA PRO A 102 9.08 -10.49 0.11
C PRO A 102 10.28 -9.53 0.05
N ALA A 103 10.83 -9.25 -1.13
CA ALA A 103 11.95 -8.30 -1.26
C ALA A 103 11.53 -6.87 -0.92
N LEU A 104 10.34 -6.43 -1.36
CA LEU A 104 9.79 -5.12 -1.04
C LEU A 104 9.57 -4.94 0.44
N ARG A 105 8.98 -5.92 1.11
CA ARG A 105 8.83 -5.90 2.58
C ARG A 105 10.18 -5.73 3.26
N ARG A 106 11.19 -6.51 2.87
CA ARG A 106 12.56 -6.40 3.43
C ARG A 106 13.20 -5.04 3.18
N CYS A 107 12.99 -4.47 1.99
CA CYS A 107 13.50 -3.14 1.63
C CYS A 107 12.89 -2.06 2.54
N VAL A 108 11.58 -2.08 2.73
CA VAL A 108 10.87 -1.14 3.61
C VAL A 108 11.33 -1.27 5.05
N ILE A 109 11.42 -2.51 5.58
CA ILE A 109 11.91 -2.76 6.94
C ILE A 109 13.34 -2.25 7.11
N LYS A 110 14.20 -2.44 6.10
CA LYS A 110 15.58 -1.92 6.14
C LYS A 110 15.61 -0.40 6.25
N VAL A 111 14.73 0.30 5.52
CA VAL A 111 14.63 1.77 5.61
C VAL A 111 14.09 2.21 6.97
N LEU A 112 13.18 1.45 7.58
CA LEU A 112 12.66 1.72 8.93
C LEU A 112 13.72 1.54 10.04
N HIS A 113 14.71 0.70 9.82
CA HIS A 113 15.83 0.47 10.74
C HIS A 113 17.02 1.45 10.52
N SER A 114 16.94 2.34 9.54
CA SER A 114 18.03 3.26 9.16
C SER A 114 17.89 4.61 9.87
#